data_AF-A0A1Y1JWX7-F1
#
_entry.id   AF-A0A1Y1JWX7-F1
#
_cell.length_a   1.000
_cell.length_b   1.000
_cell.length_c   1.000
_cell.angle_alpha   90.00
_cell.angle_beta   90.00
_cell.angle_gamma   90.00
#
_symmetry.space_group_name_H-M   'P 1'
#
loop_
_entity.id
_entity.type
_entity.pdbx_description
1 polymer ?
#
loop_
_entity_poly.entity_id
_entity_poly.type
_entity_poly.pdbx_seq_one_letter_code
_entity_poly.pdbx_strand_id
1 'polypeptide(L)'
;EVKPYKLDPEIQAMTDLITAYHNTDMKHFEMIFQQNKKTLLDDSFIGEHIEDLIKSVRTQVLLSLIKPYRKIKLKFISDELKIPDDDTENLIALCILDGLIQ
;
A
#
# COMPACT_ATOMS: atom_id res chain seq x y z
N GLU A 1 -9.56 28.81 -4.57
CA GLU A 1 -9.25 28.80 -6.02
C GLU A 1 -8.80 27.40 -6.41
N VAL A 2 -9.48 26.78 -7.38
CA VAL A 2 -9.21 25.40 -7.79
C VAL A 2 -7.97 25.37 -8.69
N LYS A 3 -6.85 25.18 -8.03
CA LYS A 3 -5.53 24.86 -8.57
C LYS A 3 -5.63 23.99 -9.86
N PRO A 4 -5.04 24.41 -11.01
CA PRO A 4 -5.31 23.87 -12.35
C PRO A 4 -4.45 22.62 -12.69
N TYR A 5 -4.50 21.58 -11.86
CA TYR A 5 -3.60 20.41 -11.98
C TYR A 5 -4.17 19.27 -12.83
N LYS A 6 -5.34 19.47 -13.47
CA LYS A 6 -6.09 18.40 -14.14
C LYS A 6 -5.41 17.80 -15.38
N LEU A 7 -4.26 18.32 -15.81
CA LEU A 7 -3.56 17.90 -17.03
C LEU A 7 -2.10 17.49 -16.80
N ASP A 8 -1.63 17.52 -15.55
CA ASP A 8 -0.25 17.13 -15.25
C ASP A 8 -0.14 15.60 -15.14
N PRO A 9 0.95 15.00 -15.65
CA PRO A 9 1.21 13.56 -15.56
C PRO A 9 1.15 13.01 -14.12
N GLU A 10 1.28 13.89 -13.13
CA GLU A 10 1.12 13.60 -11.70
C GLU A 10 -0.30 13.20 -11.30
N ILE A 11 -1.32 13.92 -11.77
CA ILE A 11 -2.73 13.58 -11.44
C ILE A 11 -3.15 12.30 -12.16
N GLN A 12 -2.60 12.06 -13.34
CA GLN A 12 -2.83 10.80 -14.04
C GLN A 12 -2.19 9.63 -13.29
N ALA A 13 -0.96 9.77 -12.78
CA ALA A 13 -0.33 8.76 -11.93
C ALA A 13 -1.11 8.51 -10.63
N MET A 14 -1.67 9.56 -10.01
CA MET A 14 -2.51 9.44 -8.82
C MET A 14 -3.82 8.70 -9.11
N THR A 15 -4.47 9.01 -10.24
CA THR A 15 -5.69 8.33 -10.69
C THR A 15 -5.42 6.86 -11.02
N ASP A 16 -4.29 6.57 -11.66
CA ASP A 16 -3.88 5.21 -11.99
C ASP A 16 -3.56 4.40 -10.73
N LEU A 17 -2.90 5.00 -9.73
CA LEU A 17 -2.66 4.39 -8.41
C LEU A 17 -3.97 4.05 -7.68
N ILE A 18 -4.91 4.99 -7.64
CA ILE A 18 -6.22 4.80 -7.00
C ILE A 18 -7.02 3.72 -7.77
N THR A 19 -6.93 3.70 -9.09
CA THR A 19 -7.61 2.70 -9.92
C THR A 19 -7.00 1.32 -9.73
N ALA A 20 -5.67 1.20 -9.69
CA ALA A 20 -4.97 -0.04 -9.38
C ALA A 20 -5.29 -0.52 -7.95
N TYR A 21 -5.41 0.41 -6.99
CA TYR A 21 -5.86 0.12 -5.63
C TYR A 21 -7.26 -0.47 -5.60
N HIS A 22 -8.23 0.18 -6.27
CA HIS A 22 -9.61 -0.31 -6.36
C HIS A 22 -9.70 -1.68 -7.03
N ASN A 23 -8.84 -1.96 -8.01
CA ASN A 23 -8.79 -3.24 -8.70
C ASN A 23 -7.98 -4.32 -7.96
N THR A 24 -7.43 -4.01 -6.77
CA THR A 24 -6.56 -4.90 -6.00
C THR A 24 -5.33 -5.38 -6.80
N ASP A 25 -4.94 -4.64 -7.84
CA ASP A 25 -3.83 -5.00 -8.73
C ASP A 25 -2.52 -4.48 -8.15
N MET A 26 -1.98 -5.25 -7.20
CA MET A 26 -0.74 -4.93 -6.47
C MET A 26 0.46 -4.76 -7.40
N LYS A 27 0.53 -5.52 -8.50
CA LYS A 27 1.66 -5.47 -9.43
C LYS A 27 1.62 -4.17 -10.24
N HIS A 28 0.44 -3.78 -10.73
CA HIS A 28 0.27 -2.48 -11.37
C HIS A 28 0.57 -1.35 -10.39
N PHE A 29 0.04 -1.43 -9.16
CA PHE A 29 0.28 -0.44 -8.13
C PHE A 29 1.78 -0.27 -7.84
N GLU A 30 2.53 -1.35 -7.60
CA GLU A 30 3.97 -1.29 -7.32
C GLU A 30 4.74 -0.70 -8.52
N MET A 31 4.34 -1.02 -9.75
CA MET A 31 4.96 -0.51 -10.97
C MET A 31 4.73 1.00 -11.14
N ILE A 32 3.48 1.47 -11.04
CA ILE A 32 3.13 2.89 -11.14
C ILE A 32 3.79 3.67 -10.01
N PHE A 33 3.77 3.12 -8.79
CA PHE A 33 4.40 3.74 -7.63
C PHE A 33 5.91 3.89 -7.84
N GLN A 34 6.61 2.84 -8.30
CA GLN A 34 8.05 2.95 -8.58
C GLN A 34 8.37 3.97 -9.67
N GLN A 35 7.59 4.00 -10.75
CA GLN A 35 7.80 4.93 -11.87
C GLN A 35 7.60 6.39 -11.44
N ASN A 36 6.61 6.65 -10.60
CA ASN A 36 6.26 8.01 -10.19
C ASN A 36 6.81 8.37 -8.80
N LYS A 37 7.55 7.47 -8.13
CA LYS A 37 8.03 7.63 -6.74
C LYS A 37 8.71 8.97 -6.50
N LYS A 38 9.55 9.42 -7.45
CA LYS A 38 10.26 10.70 -7.33
C LYS A 38 9.30 11.89 -7.32
N THR A 39 8.35 11.91 -8.24
CA THR A 39 7.38 13.00 -8.37
C THR A 39 6.39 13.00 -7.21
N LEU A 40 5.97 11.81 -6.77
CA LEU A 40 5.05 11.63 -5.65
C LEU A 40 5.66 11.97 -4.28
N LEU A 41 6.98 11.79 -4.14
CA LEU A 41 7.72 12.19 -2.93
C LEU A 41 8.09 13.67 -2.91
N ASP A 42 8.08 14.34 -4.06
CA ASP A 42 8.35 15.79 -4.16
C ASP A 42 7.17 16.60 -3.61
N ASP A 43 5.95 16.07 -3.76
CA ASP A 43 4.73 16.69 -3.22
C ASP A 43 4.36 16.14 -1.83
N SER A 44 4.47 16.99 -0.81
CA SER A 44 4.16 16.64 0.58
C SER A 44 2.69 16.29 0.84
N PHE A 45 1.75 16.81 0.03
CA PHE A 45 0.33 16.47 0.15
C PHE A 45 0.05 15.06 -0.38
N ILE A 46 0.66 14.72 -1.52
CA ILE A 46 0.50 13.41 -2.15
C ILE A 46 1.22 12.31 -1.35
N GLY A 47 2.41 12.61 -0.82
CA GLY A 47 3.19 11.68 -0.02
C GLY A 47 2.43 11.11 1.17
N GLU A 48 1.73 11.94 1.95
CA GLU A 48 0.96 11.50 3.12
C GLU A 48 -0.19 10.55 2.72
N HIS A 49 -0.94 10.92 1.69
CA HIS A 49 -2.04 10.09 1.18
C HIS A 49 -1.56 8.76 0.59
N ILE A 50 -0.42 8.75 -0.08
CA ILE A 50 0.16 7.53 -0.64
C ILE A 50 0.70 6.61 0.44
N GLU A 51 1.27 7.15 1.51
CA GLU A 51 1.75 6.34 2.62
C GLU A 51 0.60 5.57 3.28
N ASP A 52 -0.54 6.22 3.48
CA ASP A 52 -1.77 5.60 3.99
C ASP A 52 -2.36 4.57 3.01
N LEU A 53 -2.30 4.87 1.71
CA LEU A 53 -2.74 3.94 0.67
C LEU A 53 -1.87 2.67 0.65
N ILE A 54 -0.54 2.82 0.73
CA ILE A 54 0.41 1.70 0.82
C ILE A 54 0.15 0.86 2.08
N LYS A 55 -0.11 1.50 3.23
CA LYS A 55 -0.48 0.79 4.46
C LYS A 55 -1.76 -0.02 4.26
N SER A 56 -2.80 0.59 3.68
CA SER A 56 -4.09 -0.06 3.43
C SER A 56 -3.98 -1.25 2.46
N VAL A 57 -3.23 -1.08 1.37
CA VAL A 57 -2.84 -2.14 0.42
C VAL A 57 -2.19 -3.31 1.15
N ARG A 58 -1.15 -3.03 1.94
CA ARG A 58 -0.42 -4.07 2.67
C ARG A 58 -1.30 -4.82 3.65
N THR A 59 -2.17 -4.11 4.37
CA THR A 59 -3.17 -4.73 5.27
C THR A 59 -4.13 -5.63 4.49
N GLN A 60 -4.62 -5.20 3.33
CA GLN A 60 -5.48 -6.02 2.46
C GLN A 60 -4.79 -7.31 1.99
N VAL A 61 -3.54 -7.22 1.50
CA VAL A 61 -2.80 -8.43 1.11
C VAL A 61 -2.47 -9.30 2.31
N LEU A 62 -2.08 -8.72 3.44
CA LEU A 62 -1.84 -9.48 4.66
C LEU A 62 -3.10 -10.27 5.05
N LEU A 63 -4.27 -9.62 5.08
CA LEU A 63 -5.54 -10.26 5.41
C LEU A 63 -5.90 -11.38 4.42
N SER A 64 -5.69 -11.15 3.13
CA SER A 64 -5.90 -12.16 2.09
C SER A 64 -4.93 -13.34 2.23
N LEU A 65 -3.67 -13.04 2.59
CA LEU A 65 -2.60 -14.02 2.76
C LEU A 65 -2.82 -14.88 3.99
N ILE A 66 -3.26 -14.32 5.13
CA ILE A 66 -3.48 -15.08 6.37
C ILE A 66 -4.81 -15.84 6.37
N LYS A 67 -5.83 -15.39 5.62
CA LYS A 67 -7.19 -15.98 5.61
C LYS A 67 -7.24 -17.51 5.47
N PRO A 68 -6.45 -18.15 4.58
CA PRO A 68 -6.47 -19.59 4.41
C PRO A 68 -5.56 -20.35 5.40
N TYR A 69 -4.73 -19.67 6.21
CA TYR A 69 -3.77 -20.32 7.10
C TYR A 69 -4.16 -20.17 8.56
N ARG A 70 -4.16 -21.31 9.28
CA ARG A 70 -4.34 -21.33 10.74
C ARG A 70 -3.04 -21.03 11.51
N LYS A 71 -1.89 -21.29 10.87
CA LYS A 71 -0.54 -20.99 11.38
C LYS A 71 0.34 -20.63 10.19
N ILE A 72 1.01 -19.50 10.26
CA ILE A 72 1.90 -18.98 9.21
C ILE A 72 3.19 -18.46 9.87
N LYS A 73 4.31 -18.56 9.17
CA LYS A 73 5.59 -18.05 9.67
C LYS A 73 5.68 -16.56 9.36
N LEU A 74 6.12 -15.76 10.33
CA LEU A 74 6.28 -14.32 10.16
C LEU A 74 7.26 -13.99 9.02
N LYS A 75 8.34 -14.79 8.88
CA LYS A 75 9.27 -14.70 7.73
C LYS A 75 8.59 -14.87 6.38
N PHE A 76 7.59 -15.74 6.26
CA PHE A 76 6.88 -15.95 5.00
C PHE A 76 6.05 -14.72 4.62
N ILE A 77 5.42 -14.09 5.62
CA ILE A 77 4.67 -12.85 5.44
C ILE A 77 5.61 -11.69 5.06
N SER A 78 6.75 -11.57 5.74
CA SER A 78 7.78 -10.56 5.49
C SER A 78 8.37 -10.67 4.07
N ASP A 79 8.66 -11.89 3.60
CA ASP A 79 9.09 -12.16 2.22
C ASP A 79 8.01 -11.77 1.20
N GLU A 80 6.76 -12.13 1.45
CA GLU A 80 5.64 -11.84 0.54
C GLU A 80 5.32 -10.34 0.46
N LEU A 81 5.40 -9.63 1.59
CA LEU A 81 5.17 -8.18 1.67
C LEU A 81 6.42 -7.35 1.33
N LYS A 82 7.59 -7.99 1.17
CA LYS A 82 8.91 -7.34 0.96
C LYS A 82 9.21 -6.24 2.00
N ILE A 83 8.87 -6.47 3.26
CA ILE A 83 9.17 -5.55 4.38
C ILE A 83 9.99 -6.28 5.44
N PRO A 84 10.79 -5.58 6.26
CA PRO A 84 11.53 -6.22 7.33
C PRO A 84 10.59 -6.90 8.34
N ASP A 85 11.12 -7.89 9.05
CA ASP A 85 10.38 -8.67 10.03
C ASP A 85 9.85 -7.80 11.18
N ASP A 86 10.61 -6.79 11.62
CA ASP A 86 10.23 -5.83 12.65
C ASP A 86 8.95 -5.04 12.27
N ASP A 87 8.93 -4.46 11.06
CA ASP A 87 7.75 -3.77 10.53
C ASP A 87 6.57 -4.74 10.31
N THR A 88 6.85 -5.98 9.92
CA THR A 88 5.83 -7.01 9.72
C THR A 88 5.15 -7.36 11.03
N GLU A 89 5.93 -7.56 12.10
CA GLU A 89 5.42 -7.85 13.43
C GLU A 89 4.54 -6.71 13.94
N ASN A 90 5.00 -5.48 13.78
CA ASN A 90 4.26 -4.29 14.20
C ASN A 90 2.95 -4.14 13.41
N LEU A 91 2.98 -4.40 12.11
CA LEU A 91 1.79 -4.34 11.24
C LEU A 91 0.78 -5.44 11.60
N ILE A 92 1.23 -6.66 11.92
CA ILE A 92 0.35 -7.74 12.41
C ILE A 92 -0.23 -7.37 13.77
N ALA A 93 0.58 -6.83 14.69
CA ALA A 93 0.11 -6.40 16.01
C ALA A 93 -0.97 -5.32 15.88
N LEU A 94 -0.77 -4.33 15.00
CA LEU A 94 -1.78 -3.33 14.66
C LEU A 94 -3.05 -3.97 14.09
N CYS A 95 -2.95 -4.92 13.17
CA CYS A 95 -4.11 -5.59 12.58
C CYS A 95 -4.90 -6.44 13.60
N ILE A 96 -4.22 -7.01 14.61
CA ILE A 96 -4.87 -7.70 15.74
C ILE A 96 -5.57 -6.68 16.64
N LEU A 97 -4.92 -5.55 16.95
CA LEU A 97 -5.49 -4.46 17.74
C LEU A 97 -6.73 -3.85 17.08
N ASP A 98 -6.71 -3.71 15.75
CA ASP A 98 -7.83 -3.22 14.93
C ASP A 98 -8.97 -4.26 14.83
N GLY A 99 -8.75 -5.50 15.29
CA GLY A 99 -9.73 -6.59 15.24
C GLY A 99 -9.94 -7.19 13.85
N LEU A 100 -9.05 -6.89 12.90
CA LEU A 100 -9.08 -7.43 11.54
C LEU A 100 -8.59 -8.88 11.49
N ILE A 101 -7.78 -9.29 12.47
CA ILE A 101 -7.23 -10.64 12.65
C ILE A 101 -7.72 -11.20 13.98
N GLN A 102 -8.27 -12.40 13.99
CA GLN A 102 -8.87 -13.05 15.17
C GLN A 102 -8.42 -14.50 15.33
#